data_AF-A0A940ZTL4-F1
#
_entry.id   AF-A0A940ZTL4-F1
#
_cell.length_a   1.000
_cell.length_b   1.000
_cell.length_c   1.000
_cell.angle_alpha   90.00
_cell.angle_beta   90.00
_cell.angle_gamma   90.00
#
_symmetry.space_group_name_H-M   'P 1'
#
loop_
_entity.id
_entity.type
_entity.pdbx_description
1 polymer ?
#
loop_
_entity_poly.entity_id
_entity_poly.type
_entity_poly.pdbx_seq_one_letter_code
_entity_poly.pdbx_strand_id
1 'polypeptide(L)'
;MSISVLFFQIVSIVIALLAFGAAFWLYKWVEKQPSSNKKIAEVSKLIRNGAYTFLAKEYKTLVKFCTVAAIIILIFLPKPIWKGDVVENILMAVSYIFGTVFSGIAGKIGISIATIANVKAAESATKGIKPSFMSGFRGGAVMGMAVVGSSLLGVTLVLLLTDNTTALLGFSFGASSMALFAKAGGGIFTKTADISADLCGKVELGIPEDDPRNPAVIADNVGDNVGDVAGMGADLFDSNVASMAAALVMASALDKAAGGTGNAAMVFCYAAIGLFASMIGVLTAKMKENGDPTRALNSNTYVTTVIFGALTAVATWAFDFEWRVWAASAIGLVVGVVIGLASDYFTDDKKPPVHAVAKACESGPAFTILSGISYGLMSTLPSMIGIGVSALAAYKICEPLGEGYAMFGISMAAVGMLSIVGMIISNDAYGPIVDNARGLVEMGDLGDKALEITDSLDSAGNTVKAVTKGFAIGAA
;
A
#
# COMPACT_ATOMS: atom_id res chain seq x y z
N MET A 1 -8.68 34.17 6.03
CA MET A 1 -9.88 33.99 5.18
C MET A 1 -10.32 32.55 5.39
N SER A 2 -11.40 32.28 6.14
CA SER A 2 -11.79 30.90 6.47
C SER A 2 -12.27 30.20 5.20
N ILE A 3 -11.40 29.43 4.57
CA ILE A 3 -11.75 28.61 3.40
C ILE A 3 -12.63 27.45 3.89
N SER A 4 -13.76 27.23 3.22
CA SER A 4 -14.72 26.20 3.63
C SER A 4 -14.17 24.79 3.42
N VAL A 5 -14.62 23.82 4.23
CA VAL A 5 -14.34 22.39 4.02
C VAL A 5 -14.71 21.93 2.61
N LEU A 6 -15.80 22.47 2.06
CA LEU A 6 -16.24 22.19 0.70
C LEU A 6 -15.15 22.49 -0.34
N PHE A 7 -14.38 23.58 -0.17
CA PHE A 7 -13.26 23.86 -1.07
C PHE A 7 -12.21 22.74 -1.04
N PHE A 8 -11.81 22.28 0.16
CA PHE A 8 -10.83 21.21 0.30
C PHE A 8 -11.35 19.85 -0.17
N GLN A 9 -12.66 19.60 -0.04
CA GLN A 9 -13.31 18.42 -0.62
C GLN A 9 -13.28 18.48 -2.15
N ILE A 10 -13.60 19.63 -2.76
CA ILE A 10 -13.51 19.80 -4.22
C ILE A 10 -12.06 19.64 -4.70
N VAL A 11 -11.09 20.22 -4.00
CA VAL A 11 -9.66 20.03 -4.30
C VAL A 11 -9.27 18.56 -4.20
N SER A 12 -9.73 17.85 -3.16
CA SER A 12 -9.49 16.40 -3.00
C SER A 12 -10.03 15.59 -4.18
N ILE A 13 -11.23 15.91 -4.66
CA ILE A 13 -11.81 15.27 -5.86
C ILE A 13 -10.94 15.56 -7.09
N VAL A 14 -10.55 16.81 -7.30
CA VAL A 14 -9.69 17.19 -8.45
C VAL A 14 -8.36 16.46 -8.40
N ILE A 15 -7.70 16.41 -7.24
CA ILE A 15 -6.42 15.70 -7.07
C ILE A 15 -6.59 14.19 -7.28
N ALA A 16 -7.69 13.58 -6.80
CA ALA A 16 -7.99 12.18 -7.06
C ALA A 16 -8.18 11.90 -8.56
N LEU A 17 -8.89 12.77 -9.28
CA LEU A 17 -9.05 12.67 -10.74
C LEU A 17 -7.72 12.83 -11.48
N LEU A 18 -6.86 13.75 -11.04
CA LEU A 18 -5.50 13.89 -11.56
C LEU A 18 -4.66 12.63 -11.32
N ALA A 19 -4.79 12.00 -10.16
CA ALA A 19 -4.12 10.75 -9.85
C ALA A 19 -4.59 9.60 -10.76
N PHE A 20 -5.89 9.51 -11.06
CA PHE A 20 -6.39 8.56 -12.07
C PHE A 20 -5.87 8.88 -13.47
N GLY A 21 -5.77 10.15 -13.84
CA GLY A 21 -5.14 10.58 -15.09
C GLY A 21 -3.66 10.18 -15.18
N ALA A 22 -2.91 10.38 -14.10
CA ALA A 22 -1.51 9.97 -13.98
C ALA A 22 -1.38 8.43 -14.04
N ALA A 23 -2.24 7.69 -13.33
CA ALA A 23 -2.29 6.23 -13.39
C ALA A 23 -2.58 5.73 -14.81
N PHE A 24 -3.54 6.32 -15.51
CA PHE A 24 -3.86 5.97 -16.89
C PHE A 24 -2.71 6.28 -17.86
N TRP A 25 -2.05 7.42 -17.68
CA TRP A 25 -0.87 7.79 -18.47
C TRP A 25 0.28 6.79 -18.26
N LEU A 26 0.57 6.42 -17.01
CA LEU A 26 1.57 5.41 -16.66
C LEU A 26 1.18 4.03 -17.22
N TYR A 27 -0.08 3.63 -17.10
CA TYR A 27 -0.61 2.38 -17.67
C TYR A 27 -0.35 2.33 -19.17
N LYS A 28 -0.71 3.40 -19.90
CA LYS A 28 -0.48 3.49 -21.35
C LYS A 28 0.99 3.47 -21.71
N TRP A 29 1.86 4.02 -20.86
CA TRP A 29 3.29 3.94 -21.05
C TRP A 29 3.81 2.50 -20.89
N VAL A 30 3.40 1.78 -19.84
CA VAL A 30 3.80 0.37 -19.60
C VAL A 30 3.27 -0.53 -20.72
N GLU A 31 1.99 -0.40 -21.08
CA GLU A 31 1.35 -1.19 -22.14
C GLU A 31 2.10 -1.09 -23.49
N LYS A 32 2.62 0.10 -23.81
CA LYS A 32 3.39 0.38 -25.03
C LYS A 32 4.81 -0.17 -25.04
N GLN A 33 5.34 -0.66 -23.91
CA GLN A 33 6.68 -1.25 -23.91
C GLN A 33 6.70 -2.50 -24.81
N PRO A 34 7.79 -2.73 -25.55
CA PRO A 34 7.86 -3.85 -26.48
C PRO A 34 7.75 -5.18 -25.73
N SER A 35 6.89 -6.07 -26.22
CA SER A 35 6.84 -7.48 -25.80
C SER A 35 6.59 -8.37 -27.02
N SER A 36 7.52 -9.26 -27.34
CA SER A 36 7.56 -10.05 -28.58
C SER A 36 7.78 -11.55 -28.37
N ASN A 37 8.13 -11.99 -27.15
CA ASN A 37 8.42 -13.39 -26.89
C ASN A 37 7.11 -14.18 -26.77
N LYS A 38 6.90 -15.14 -27.68
CA LYS A 38 5.70 -15.99 -27.73
C LYS A 38 5.55 -16.86 -26.49
N LYS A 39 6.65 -17.38 -25.94
CA LYS A 39 6.63 -18.25 -24.76
C LYS A 39 6.21 -17.47 -23.51
N ILE A 40 6.76 -16.28 -23.32
CA ILE A 40 6.36 -15.38 -22.23
C ILE A 40 4.89 -14.97 -22.37
N ALA A 41 4.44 -14.66 -23.59
CA ALA A 41 3.03 -14.33 -23.84
C ALA A 41 2.08 -15.50 -23.51
N GLU A 42 2.51 -16.74 -23.73
CA GLU A 42 1.74 -17.94 -23.37
C GLU A 42 1.69 -18.13 -21.84
N VAL A 43 2.85 -18.13 -21.17
CA VAL A 43 2.96 -18.34 -19.72
C VAL A 43 2.25 -17.24 -18.93
N SER A 44 2.47 -15.98 -19.31
CA SER A 44 1.78 -14.84 -18.68
C SER A 44 0.27 -14.89 -18.84
N LYS A 45 -0.25 -15.46 -19.94
CA LYS A 45 -1.69 -15.68 -20.12
C LYS A 45 -2.23 -16.71 -19.13
N LEU A 46 -1.46 -17.76 -18.82
CA LEU A 46 -1.83 -18.75 -17.79
C LEU A 46 -1.87 -18.10 -16.42
N ILE A 47 -0.84 -17.35 -16.04
CA ILE A 47 -0.76 -16.61 -14.77
C ILE A 47 -1.95 -15.65 -14.65
N ARG A 48 -2.17 -14.83 -15.69
CA ARG A 48 -3.27 -13.86 -15.70
C ARG A 48 -4.65 -14.54 -15.57
N ASN A 49 -4.87 -15.63 -16.30
CA ASN A 49 -6.12 -16.38 -16.21
C ASN A 49 -6.32 -17.01 -14.82
N GLY A 50 -5.25 -17.55 -14.22
CA GLY A 50 -5.25 -18.09 -12.86
C GLY A 50 -5.62 -17.02 -11.84
N ALA A 51 -4.96 -15.86 -11.91
CA ALA A 51 -5.22 -14.73 -11.01
C ALA A 51 -6.68 -14.24 -11.09
N TYR A 52 -7.21 -14.05 -12.31
CA TYR A 52 -8.62 -13.65 -12.47
C TYR A 52 -9.61 -14.72 -12.01
N THR A 53 -9.28 -16.01 -12.19
CA THR A 53 -10.13 -17.13 -11.74
C THR A 53 -10.19 -17.19 -10.22
N PHE A 54 -9.03 -17.06 -9.55
CA PHE A 54 -8.94 -16.98 -8.10
C PHE A 54 -9.73 -15.78 -7.57
N LEU A 55 -9.46 -14.58 -8.08
CA LEU A 55 -10.11 -13.35 -7.64
C LEU A 55 -11.63 -13.42 -7.79
N ALA A 56 -12.13 -13.96 -8.91
CA ALA A 56 -13.56 -14.14 -9.13
C ALA A 56 -14.19 -15.10 -8.11
N LYS A 57 -13.47 -16.17 -7.74
CA LYS A 57 -13.94 -17.17 -6.76
C LYS A 57 -13.94 -16.60 -5.35
N GLU A 58 -12.87 -15.90 -4.98
CA GLU A 58 -12.74 -15.21 -3.70
C GLU A 58 -13.86 -14.17 -3.55
N TYR A 59 -13.99 -13.25 -4.51
CA TYR A 59 -14.97 -12.16 -4.45
C TYR A 59 -16.41 -12.68 -4.40
N LYS A 60 -16.73 -13.77 -5.13
CA LYS A 60 -18.05 -14.40 -5.05
C LYS A 60 -18.37 -14.92 -3.65
N THR A 61 -17.38 -15.37 -2.91
CA THR A 61 -17.53 -15.80 -1.51
C THR A 61 -17.67 -14.58 -0.60
N LEU A 62 -16.85 -13.55 -0.82
CA LEU A 62 -16.87 -12.32 -0.02
C LEU A 62 -18.15 -11.52 -0.17
N VAL A 63 -18.78 -11.53 -1.35
CA VAL A 63 -20.11 -10.91 -1.54
C VAL A 63 -21.13 -11.50 -0.57
N LYS A 64 -21.10 -12.82 -0.30
CA LYS A 64 -22.03 -13.45 0.64
C LYS A 64 -21.78 -12.97 2.06
N PHE A 65 -20.51 -12.97 2.49
CA PHE A 65 -20.12 -12.48 3.80
C PHE A 65 -20.51 -11.01 3.98
N CYS A 66 -20.16 -10.15 3.02
CA CYS A 66 -20.44 -8.72 3.08
C CYS A 66 -21.93 -8.42 3.05
N THR A 67 -22.73 -9.23 2.36
CA THR A 67 -24.21 -9.09 2.40
C THR A 67 -24.75 -9.37 3.80
N VAL A 68 -24.28 -10.44 4.44
CA VAL A 68 -24.70 -10.78 5.82
C VAL A 68 -24.25 -9.69 6.79
N ALA A 69 -23.00 -9.24 6.69
CA ALA A 69 -22.47 -8.14 7.51
C ALA A 69 -23.26 -6.84 7.30
N ALA A 70 -23.58 -6.47 6.06
CA ALA A 70 -24.38 -5.29 5.75
C ALA A 70 -25.79 -5.36 6.37
N ILE A 71 -26.43 -6.54 6.37
CA ILE A 71 -27.73 -6.74 7.04
C ILE A 71 -27.59 -6.57 8.55
N ILE A 72 -26.53 -7.13 9.16
CA ILE A 72 -26.27 -6.96 10.60
C ILE A 72 -26.03 -5.48 10.94
N ILE A 73 -25.22 -4.78 10.16
CA ILE A 73 -24.98 -3.34 10.32
C ILE A 73 -26.31 -2.59 10.23
N LEU A 74 -27.12 -2.84 9.19
CA LEU A 74 -28.42 -2.20 9.01
C LEU A 74 -29.37 -2.40 10.20
N ILE A 75 -29.34 -3.58 10.84
CA ILE A 75 -30.25 -3.90 11.93
C ILE A 75 -29.77 -3.32 13.27
N PHE A 76 -28.45 -3.31 13.51
CA PHE A 76 -27.89 -3.05 14.85
C PHE A 76 -27.06 -1.77 14.99
N LEU A 77 -26.54 -1.20 13.89
CA LEU A 77 -25.56 -0.10 13.92
C LEU A 77 -25.99 1.11 13.07
N PRO A 78 -25.80 2.35 13.59
CA PRO A 78 -25.12 2.69 14.85
C PRO A 78 -25.93 2.41 16.13
N LYS A 79 -27.26 2.26 16.00
CA LYS A 79 -28.14 1.81 17.08
C LYS A 79 -29.15 0.83 16.49
N PRO A 80 -29.73 -0.07 17.30
CA PRO A 80 -30.74 -0.96 16.78
C PRO A 80 -31.86 -0.21 16.05
N ILE A 81 -32.29 -0.71 14.90
CA ILE A 81 -33.23 -0.03 13.98
C ILE A 81 -34.57 0.34 14.65
N TRP A 82 -34.94 -0.35 15.73
CA TRP A 82 -36.13 -0.07 16.55
C TRP A 82 -35.92 1.00 17.65
N LYS A 83 -34.69 1.49 17.85
CA LYS A 83 -34.32 2.50 18.85
C LYS A 83 -33.67 3.76 18.25
N GLY A 84 -33.19 3.70 17.01
CA GLY A 84 -32.47 4.78 16.34
C GLY A 84 -33.20 5.33 15.12
N ASP A 85 -32.55 6.26 14.43
CA ASP A 85 -32.99 6.71 13.12
C ASP A 85 -32.66 5.65 12.07
N VAL A 86 -33.69 5.19 11.35
CA VAL A 86 -33.56 4.20 10.28
C VAL A 86 -32.63 4.71 9.17
N VAL A 87 -32.63 6.01 8.90
CA VAL A 87 -31.81 6.63 7.86
C VAL A 87 -30.32 6.48 8.18
N GLU A 88 -29.89 6.68 9.43
CA GLU A 88 -28.49 6.52 9.83
C GLU A 88 -27.99 5.09 9.64
N ASN A 89 -28.82 4.10 9.98
CA ASN A 89 -28.50 2.69 9.78
C ASN A 89 -28.35 2.36 8.29
N ILE A 90 -29.25 2.87 7.44
CA ILE A 90 -29.18 2.71 5.98
C ILE A 90 -27.91 3.35 5.44
N LEU A 91 -27.60 4.59 5.84
CA LEU A 91 -26.40 5.30 5.39
C LEU A 91 -25.12 4.56 5.78
N MET A 92 -25.04 4.02 7.00
CA MET A 92 -23.90 3.24 7.45
C MET A 92 -23.75 1.93 6.67
N ALA A 93 -24.84 1.19 6.46
CA ALA A 93 -24.84 -0.07 5.69
C ALA A 93 -24.49 0.15 4.21
N VAL A 94 -25.01 1.21 3.59
CA VAL A 94 -24.66 1.59 2.22
C VAL A 94 -23.18 1.99 2.15
N SER A 95 -22.70 2.81 3.10
CA SER A 95 -21.29 3.22 3.14
C SER A 95 -20.35 2.03 3.30
N TYR A 96 -20.71 1.05 4.13
CA TYR A 96 -20.02 -0.24 4.23
C TYR A 96 -19.90 -0.95 2.88
N ILE A 97 -21.00 -1.09 2.14
CA ILE A 97 -20.98 -1.72 0.81
C ILE A 97 -20.08 -0.93 -0.15
N PHE A 98 -20.14 0.40 -0.14
CA PHE A 98 -19.27 1.25 -0.96
C PHE A 98 -17.79 1.05 -0.60
N GLY A 99 -17.45 0.95 0.68
CA GLY A 99 -16.08 0.67 1.15
C GLY A 99 -15.56 -0.68 0.66
N THR A 100 -16.39 -1.73 0.79
CA THR A 100 -16.08 -3.07 0.27
C THR A 100 -15.87 -3.06 -1.25
N VAL A 101 -16.73 -2.38 -1.99
CA VAL A 101 -16.63 -2.31 -3.46
C VAL A 101 -15.38 -1.56 -3.90
N PHE A 102 -15.06 -0.43 -3.27
CA PHE A 102 -13.87 0.35 -3.61
C PHE A 102 -12.58 -0.43 -3.30
N SER A 103 -12.52 -1.09 -2.15
CA SER A 103 -11.39 -1.97 -1.80
C SER A 103 -11.25 -3.15 -2.79
N GLY A 104 -12.36 -3.76 -3.20
CA GLY A 104 -12.36 -4.82 -4.22
C GLY A 104 -11.89 -4.32 -5.60
N ILE A 105 -12.27 -3.10 -5.99
CA ILE A 105 -11.80 -2.46 -7.23
C ILE A 105 -10.29 -2.20 -7.16
N ALA A 106 -9.77 -1.72 -6.02
CA ALA A 106 -8.35 -1.49 -5.81
C ALA A 106 -7.51 -2.74 -6.09
N GLY A 107 -7.89 -3.90 -5.51
CA GLY A 107 -7.19 -5.16 -5.77
C GLY A 107 -7.25 -5.61 -7.24
N LYS A 108 -8.40 -5.41 -7.90
CA LYS A 108 -8.59 -5.76 -9.32
C LYS A 108 -7.76 -4.88 -10.26
N ILE A 109 -7.65 -3.58 -9.98
CA ILE A 109 -6.78 -2.67 -10.72
C ILE A 109 -5.33 -3.11 -10.58
N GLY A 110 -4.90 -3.46 -9.36
CA GLY A 110 -3.56 -4.00 -9.08
C GLY A 110 -3.21 -5.19 -9.97
N ILE A 111 -4.01 -6.26 -9.96
CA ILE A 111 -3.78 -7.44 -10.82
C ILE A 111 -3.73 -7.06 -12.31
N SER A 112 -4.62 -6.16 -12.75
CA SER A 112 -4.70 -5.77 -14.15
C SER A 112 -3.41 -5.13 -14.65
N ILE A 113 -2.77 -4.27 -13.85
CA ILE A 113 -1.48 -3.67 -14.25
C ILE A 113 -0.30 -4.60 -13.97
N ALA A 114 -0.31 -5.32 -12.85
CA ALA A 114 0.81 -6.20 -12.48
C ALA A 114 1.06 -7.29 -13.52
N THR A 115 -0.01 -7.93 -14.00
CA THR A 115 0.05 -8.96 -15.06
C THR A 115 0.44 -8.44 -16.45
N ILE A 116 0.46 -7.12 -16.65
CA ILE A 116 0.99 -6.50 -17.86
C ILE A 116 2.45 -6.11 -17.60
N ALA A 117 2.71 -5.47 -16.46
CA ALA A 117 4.01 -4.94 -16.10
C ALA A 117 5.07 -6.04 -15.92
N ASN A 118 4.71 -7.20 -15.37
CA ASN A 118 5.62 -8.34 -15.20
C ASN A 118 6.18 -8.83 -16.55
N VAL A 119 5.35 -8.96 -17.58
CA VAL A 119 5.76 -9.31 -18.95
C VAL A 119 6.71 -8.25 -19.52
N LYS A 120 6.38 -6.97 -19.32
CA LYS A 120 7.22 -5.88 -19.83
C LYS A 120 8.56 -5.79 -19.10
N ALA A 121 8.57 -6.04 -17.79
CA ALA A 121 9.79 -6.06 -16.98
C ALA A 121 10.69 -7.24 -17.36
N ALA A 122 10.12 -8.43 -17.57
CA ALA A 122 10.83 -9.64 -18.00
C ALA A 122 11.52 -9.42 -19.35
N GLU A 123 10.78 -8.99 -20.37
CA GLU A 123 11.38 -8.74 -21.69
C GLU A 123 12.37 -7.57 -21.68
N SER A 124 12.12 -6.54 -20.87
CA SER A 124 13.04 -5.41 -20.75
C SER A 124 14.35 -5.75 -20.03
N ALA A 125 14.37 -6.81 -19.21
CA ALA A 125 15.59 -7.27 -18.53
C ALA A 125 16.67 -7.67 -19.53
N THR A 126 16.29 -8.22 -20.70
CA THR A 126 17.21 -8.53 -21.81
C THR A 126 17.96 -7.30 -22.35
N LYS A 127 17.42 -6.09 -22.12
CA LYS A 127 18.00 -4.81 -22.55
C LYS A 127 18.75 -4.08 -21.44
N GLY A 128 18.67 -4.55 -20.20
CA GLY A 128 19.36 -3.98 -19.05
C GLY A 128 18.44 -3.66 -17.85
N ILE A 129 19.08 -3.37 -16.72
CA ILE A 129 18.39 -3.14 -15.44
C ILE A 129 17.47 -1.91 -15.47
N LYS A 130 17.89 -0.83 -16.12
CA LYS A 130 17.15 0.44 -16.17
C LYS A 130 15.77 0.29 -16.83
N PRO A 131 15.62 -0.25 -18.06
CA PRO A 131 14.30 -0.40 -18.67
C PRO A 131 13.41 -1.42 -17.93
N SER A 132 13.99 -2.48 -17.35
CA SER A 132 13.24 -3.45 -16.52
C SER A 132 12.72 -2.80 -15.24
N PHE A 133 13.58 -2.12 -14.49
CA PHE A 133 13.21 -1.34 -13.31
C PHE A 133 12.10 -0.34 -13.62
N MET A 134 12.22 0.44 -14.70
CA MET A 134 11.20 1.45 -15.03
C MET A 134 9.86 0.82 -15.43
N SER A 135 9.85 -0.38 -16.02
CA SER A 135 8.62 -1.12 -16.35
C SER A 135 7.93 -1.63 -15.09
N GLY A 136 8.69 -2.24 -14.18
CA GLY A 136 8.18 -2.67 -12.88
C GLY A 136 7.68 -1.50 -12.03
N PHE A 137 8.51 -0.45 -11.88
CA PHE A 137 8.25 0.67 -10.99
C PHE A 137 7.03 1.47 -11.45
N ARG A 138 6.93 1.74 -12.76
CA ARG A 138 5.75 2.43 -13.31
C ARG A 138 4.50 1.56 -13.24
N GLY A 139 4.63 0.24 -13.35
CA GLY A 139 3.53 -0.70 -13.10
C GLY A 139 3.00 -0.58 -11.67
N GLY A 140 3.88 -0.61 -10.67
CA GLY A 140 3.52 -0.37 -9.28
C GLY A 140 2.92 1.02 -9.06
N ALA A 141 3.46 2.04 -9.73
CA ALA A 141 2.95 3.40 -9.63
C ALA A 141 1.52 3.61 -10.13
N VAL A 142 1.09 2.86 -11.16
CA VAL A 142 -0.33 2.85 -11.57
C VAL A 142 -1.22 2.41 -10.40
N MET A 143 -0.82 1.34 -9.71
CA MET A 143 -1.55 0.83 -8.56
C MET A 143 -1.54 1.84 -7.42
N GLY A 144 -0.39 2.40 -7.04
CA GLY A 144 -0.31 3.41 -5.98
C GLY A 144 -1.21 4.62 -6.22
N MET A 145 -1.18 5.20 -7.42
CA MET A 145 -2.02 6.36 -7.74
C MET A 145 -3.50 6.01 -7.78
N ALA A 146 -3.87 4.83 -8.32
CA ALA A 146 -5.26 4.41 -8.42
C ALA A 146 -5.85 4.07 -7.05
N VAL A 147 -5.11 3.35 -6.20
CA VAL A 147 -5.56 2.96 -4.86
C VAL A 147 -5.76 4.18 -3.98
N VAL A 148 -4.76 5.07 -3.90
CA VAL A 148 -4.84 6.26 -3.05
C VAL A 148 -5.84 7.27 -3.59
N GLY A 149 -5.88 7.47 -4.91
CA GLY A 149 -6.91 8.28 -5.57
C GLY A 149 -8.32 7.78 -5.25
N SER A 150 -8.54 6.47 -5.26
CA SER A 150 -9.84 5.86 -4.90
C SER A 150 -10.16 6.05 -3.42
N SER A 151 -9.19 5.92 -2.52
CA SER A 151 -9.41 6.12 -1.08
C SER A 151 -9.77 7.57 -0.75
N LEU A 152 -9.04 8.54 -1.29
CA LEU A 152 -9.31 9.96 -1.09
C LEU A 152 -10.67 10.34 -1.68
N LEU A 153 -10.97 9.87 -2.90
CA LEU A 153 -12.27 10.10 -3.53
C LEU A 153 -13.41 9.48 -2.71
N GLY A 154 -13.25 8.23 -2.27
CA GLY A 154 -14.27 7.53 -1.48
C GLY A 154 -14.60 8.23 -0.17
N VAL A 155 -13.57 8.55 0.63
CA VAL A 155 -13.73 9.30 1.89
C VAL A 155 -14.38 10.66 1.65
N THR A 156 -13.93 11.38 0.61
CA THR A 156 -14.47 12.70 0.27
C THR A 156 -15.94 12.61 -0.14
N LEU A 157 -16.31 11.66 -0.99
CA LEU A 157 -17.68 11.50 -1.47
C LEU A 157 -18.62 11.08 -0.33
N VAL A 158 -18.21 10.15 0.54
CA VAL A 158 -19.04 9.74 1.68
C VAL A 158 -19.34 10.93 2.57
N LEU A 159 -18.33 11.72 2.95
CA LEU A 159 -18.56 12.86 3.83
C LEU A 159 -19.32 14.00 3.12
N LEU A 160 -19.03 14.27 1.84
CA LEU A 160 -19.73 15.30 1.06
C LEU A 160 -21.22 14.99 0.87
N LEU A 161 -21.58 13.72 0.67
CA LEU A 161 -22.97 13.31 0.40
C LEU A 161 -23.78 13.08 1.68
N THR A 162 -23.14 12.68 2.77
CA THR A 162 -23.84 12.28 4.01
C THR A 162 -23.70 13.28 5.14
N ASP A 163 -22.66 14.12 5.12
CA ASP A 163 -22.24 14.98 6.25
C ASP A 163 -22.16 14.22 7.59
N ASN A 164 -21.86 12.91 7.53
CA ASN A 164 -21.96 11.99 8.65
C ASN A 164 -20.69 11.16 8.82
N THR A 165 -19.97 11.41 9.91
CA THR A 165 -18.75 10.68 10.27
C THR A 165 -19.01 9.22 10.65
N THR A 166 -20.22 8.87 11.08
CA THR A 166 -20.62 7.47 11.33
C THR A 166 -20.74 6.69 10.02
N ALA A 167 -21.24 7.33 8.95
CA ALA A 167 -21.25 6.74 7.62
C ALA A 167 -19.82 6.50 7.10
N LEU A 168 -18.90 7.43 7.38
CA LEU A 168 -17.48 7.27 7.09
C LEU A 168 -16.83 6.09 7.83
N LEU A 169 -17.19 5.86 9.11
CA LEU A 169 -16.77 4.65 9.83
C LEU A 169 -17.32 3.37 9.18
N GLY A 170 -18.56 3.41 8.68
CA GLY A 170 -19.13 2.32 7.87
C GLY A 170 -18.30 2.03 6.63
N PHE A 171 -17.93 3.07 5.88
CA PHE A 171 -17.05 2.96 4.71
C PHE A 171 -15.69 2.35 5.04
N SER A 172 -15.05 2.84 6.12
CA SER A 172 -13.79 2.25 6.61
C SER A 172 -13.97 0.77 6.97
N PHE A 173 -15.02 0.42 7.70
CA PHE A 173 -15.26 -0.97 8.12
C PHE A 173 -15.49 -1.91 6.92
N GLY A 174 -16.14 -1.41 5.87
CA GLY A 174 -16.31 -2.13 4.60
C GLY A 174 -15.00 -2.37 3.87
N ALA A 175 -14.10 -1.38 3.88
CA ALA A 175 -12.76 -1.49 3.34
C ALA A 175 -11.93 -2.55 4.08
N SER A 176 -11.90 -2.50 5.42
CA SER A 176 -11.16 -3.45 6.25
C SER A 176 -11.68 -4.88 6.12
N SER A 177 -13.00 -5.05 6.02
CA SER A 177 -13.62 -6.37 5.84
C SER A 177 -13.15 -7.02 4.53
N MET A 178 -13.10 -6.25 3.44
CA MET A 178 -12.62 -6.74 2.16
C MET A 178 -11.11 -7.04 2.20
N ALA A 179 -10.32 -6.12 2.78
CA ALA A 179 -8.87 -6.23 2.89
C ALA A 179 -8.44 -7.47 3.70
N LEU A 180 -9.09 -7.72 4.84
CA LEU A 180 -8.81 -8.87 5.71
C LEU A 180 -8.87 -10.17 4.93
N PHE A 181 -9.96 -10.40 4.19
CA PHE A 181 -10.12 -11.63 3.45
C PHE A 181 -9.27 -11.71 2.19
N ALA A 182 -9.08 -10.61 1.46
CA ALA A 182 -8.21 -10.59 0.28
C ALA A 182 -6.75 -10.91 0.66
N LYS A 183 -6.28 -10.35 1.79
CA LYS A 183 -4.94 -10.60 2.31
C LYS A 183 -4.78 -12.02 2.85
N ALA A 184 -5.76 -12.53 3.60
CA ALA A 184 -5.72 -13.89 4.12
C ALA A 184 -5.88 -14.94 3.01
N GLY A 185 -6.87 -14.78 2.13
CA GLY A 185 -7.17 -15.70 1.04
C GLY A 185 -6.04 -15.76 0.02
N GLY A 186 -5.65 -14.60 -0.52
CA GLY A 186 -4.52 -14.48 -1.43
C GLY A 186 -3.21 -14.94 -0.78
N GLY A 187 -2.96 -14.57 0.49
CA GLY A 187 -1.78 -14.96 1.27
C GLY A 187 -1.64 -16.46 1.49
N ILE A 188 -2.74 -17.15 1.82
CA ILE A 188 -2.75 -18.63 1.92
C ILE A 188 -2.44 -19.25 0.56
N PHE A 189 -3.02 -18.73 -0.52
CA PHE A 189 -2.81 -19.26 -1.87
C PHE A 189 -1.34 -19.13 -2.30
N THR A 190 -0.76 -17.92 -2.23
CA THR A 190 0.64 -17.68 -2.61
C THR A 190 1.59 -18.52 -1.76
N LYS A 191 1.51 -18.45 -0.42
CA LYS A 191 2.51 -19.11 0.43
C LYS A 191 2.41 -20.62 0.44
N THR A 192 1.24 -21.19 0.14
CA THR A 192 1.14 -22.63 -0.09
C THR A 192 1.83 -23.03 -1.39
N ALA A 193 1.67 -22.24 -2.46
CA ALA A 193 2.29 -22.52 -3.75
C ALA A 193 3.81 -22.33 -3.71
N ASP A 194 4.28 -21.19 -3.20
CA ASP A 194 5.68 -20.79 -2.97
C ASP A 194 6.45 -21.90 -2.20
N ILE A 195 6.01 -22.22 -0.97
CA ILE A 195 6.65 -23.26 -0.14
C ILE A 195 6.67 -24.62 -0.85
N SER A 196 5.61 -24.98 -1.58
CA SER A 196 5.55 -26.26 -2.29
C SER A 196 6.48 -26.29 -3.50
N ALA A 197 6.56 -25.19 -4.24
CA ALA A 197 7.41 -25.05 -5.41
C ALA A 197 8.89 -25.13 -4.98
N ASP A 198 9.26 -24.36 -3.97
CA ASP A 198 10.64 -24.23 -3.52
C ASP A 198 11.19 -25.47 -2.82
N LEU A 199 10.42 -26.08 -1.91
CA LEU A 199 10.87 -27.29 -1.23
C LEU A 199 11.03 -28.45 -2.21
N CYS A 200 9.99 -28.77 -2.99
CA CYS A 200 10.07 -29.89 -3.92
C CYS A 200 11.08 -29.60 -5.06
N GLY A 201 11.10 -28.39 -5.60
CA GLY A 201 11.98 -28.01 -6.70
C GLY A 201 13.44 -27.90 -6.28
N LYS A 202 13.76 -26.93 -5.41
CA LYS A 202 15.14 -26.57 -5.08
C LYS A 202 15.78 -27.55 -4.10
N VAL A 203 15.04 -27.99 -3.09
CA VAL A 203 15.60 -28.80 -1.99
C VAL A 203 15.60 -30.30 -2.31
N GLU A 204 14.48 -30.84 -2.81
CA GLU A 204 14.37 -32.28 -3.07
C GLU A 204 14.91 -32.70 -4.43
N LEU A 205 14.56 -31.95 -5.50
CA LEU A 205 14.89 -32.29 -6.87
C LEU A 205 16.15 -31.59 -7.41
N GLY A 206 16.60 -30.53 -6.75
CA GLY A 206 17.78 -29.75 -7.17
C GLY A 206 17.61 -29.03 -8.51
N ILE A 207 16.37 -28.72 -8.90
CA ILE A 207 16.09 -27.91 -10.10
C ILE A 207 16.05 -26.41 -9.74
N PRO A 208 16.29 -25.51 -10.71
CA PRO A 208 16.19 -24.06 -10.49
C PRO A 208 14.83 -23.63 -9.94
N GLU A 209 14.84 -22.50 -9.25
CA GLU A 209 13.62 -21.77 -8.85
C GLU A 209 12.86 -21.26 -10.08
N ASP A 210 11.52 -21.30 -10.06
CA ASP A 210 10.65 -21.02 -11.22
C ASP A 210 10.86 -21.91 -12.46
N ASP A 211 11.50 -23.07 -12.31
CA ASP A 211 11.71 -23.97 -13.44
C ASP A 211 10.36 -24.46 -14.03
N PRO A 212 10.15 -24.38 -15.36
CA PRO A 212 8.88 -24.75 -16.00
C PRO A 212 8.50 -26.24 -15.86
N ARG A 213 9.41 -27.11 -15.40
CA ARG A 213 9.13 -28.52 -15.07
C ARG A 213 8.39 -28.67 -13.75
N ASN A 214 8.46 -27.68 -12.87
CA ASN A 214 7.80 -27.70 -11.58
C ASN A 214 6.33 -27.26 -11.72
N PRO A 215 5.35 -28.14 -11.43
CA PRO A 215 3.93 -27.84 -11.65
C PRO A 215 3.38 -26.75 -10.72
N ALA A 216 4.08 -26.43 -9.63
CA ALA A 216 3.65 -25.42 -8.67
C ALA A 216 3.96 -23.98 -9.10
N VAL A 217 4.89 -23.77 -10.04
CA VAL A 217 5.41 -22.43 -10.41
C VAL A 217 4.33 -21.50 -10.96
N ILE A 218 3.37 -22.01 -11.75
CA ILE A 218 2.26 -21.19 -12.21
C ILE A 218 1.38 -20.74 -11.04
N ALA A 219 1.14 -21.61 -10.06
CA ALA A 219 0.34 -21.25 -8.88
C ALA A 219 1.09 -20.24 -8.01
N ASP A 220 2.41 -20.34 -7.92
CA ASP A 220 3.25 -19.40 -7.19
C ASP A 220 3.18 -18.00 -7.79
N ASN A 221 3.47 -17.88 -9.09
CA ASN A 221 3.40 -16.61 -9.81
C ASN A 221 1.97 -16.03 -9.85
N VAL A 222 0.93 -16.88 -9.90
CA VAL A 222 -0.47 -16.44 -9.70
C VAL A 222 -0.65 -15.87 -8.30
N GLY A 223 -0.08 -16.54 -7.31
CA GLY A 223 -0.03 -16.17 -5.91
C GLY A 223 0.44 -14.74 -5.68
N ASP A 224 1.55 -14.33 -6.29
CA ASP A 224 2.07 -12.97 -6.08
C ASP A 224 1.10 -11.91 -6.58
N ASN A 225 0.37 -12.19 -7.66
CA ASN A 225 -0.65 -11.27 -8.17
C ASN A 225 -1.89 -11.22 -7.25
N VAL A 226 -2.32 -12.33 -6.67
CA VAL A 226 -3.56 -12.36 -5.87
C VAL A 226 -3.34 -12.01 -4.40
N GLY A 227 -2.23 -12.42 -3.82
CA GLY A 227 -1.84 -12.12 -2.45
C GLY A 227 -1.06 -10.80 -2.38
N ASP A 228 0.13 -10.79 -2.95
CA ASP A 228 1.07 -9.69 -2.77
C ASP A 228 0.70 -8.44 -3.57
N VAL A 229 -0.12 -8.52 -4.63
CA VAL A 229 -0.65 -7.33 -5.33
C VAL A 229 -2.08 -7.02 -4.88
N ALA A 230 -3.06 -7.89 -5.12
CA ALA A 230 -4.45 -7.56 -4.82
C ALA A 230 -4.73 -7.42 -3.32
N GLY A 231 -4.26 -8.37 -2.49
CA GLY A 231 -4.42 -8.33 -1.04
C GLY A 231 -3.76 -7.09 -0.43
N MET A 232 -2.53 -6.79 -0.84
CA MET A 232 -1.79 -5.59 -0.41
C MET A 232 -2.45 -4.28 -0.86
N GLY A 233 -2.96 -4.22 -2.09
CA GLY A 233 -3.71 -3.06 -2.57
C GLY A 233 -4.95 -2.77 -1.74
N ALA A 234 -5.67 -3.82 -1.34
CA ALA A 234 -6.83 -3.71 -0.46
C ALA A 234 -6.43 -3.30 0.97
N ASP A 235 -5.33 -3.83 1.50
CA ASP A 235 -4.77 -3.53 2.83
C ASP A 235 -4.32 -2.08 2.97
N LEU A 236 -3.60 -1.56 1.97
CA LEU A 236 -3.13 -0.17 1.97
C LEU A 236 -4.25 0.82 1.63
N PHE A 237 -5.24 0.40 0.84
CA PHE A 237 -6.49 1.15 0.69
C PHE A 237 -7.18 1.32 2.05
N ASP A 238 -7.37 0.22 2.78
CA ASP A 238 -7.98 0.21 4.10
C ASP A 238 -7.21 1.08 5.09
N SER A 239 -5.89 0.88 5.22
CA SER A 239 -5.04 1.66 6.13
C SER A 239 -5.13 3.17 5.87
N ASN A 240 -5.16 3.59 4.60
CA ASN A 240 -5.32 5.00 4.25
C ASN A 240 -6.73 5.52 4.58
N VAL A 241 -7.78 4.74 4.29
CA VAL A 241 -9.16 5.12 4.64
C VAL A 241 -9.34 5.20 6.16
N ALA A 242 -8.81 4.23 6.92
CA ALA A 242 -8.94 4.16 8.38
C ALA A 242 -8.24 5.33 9.07
N SER A 243 -7.02 5.67 8.67
CA SER A 243 -6.29 6.83 9.21
C SER A 243 -7.01 8.15 8.91
N MET A 244 -7.48 8.36 7.67
CA MET A 244 -8.29 9.52 7.32
C MET A 244 -9.62 9.56 8.09
N ALA A 245 -10.30 8.42 8.24
CA ALA A 245 -11.55 8.33 8.96
C ALA A 245 -11.39 8.67 10.44
N ALA A 246 -10.34 8.13 11.10
CA ALA A 246 -10.03 8.45 12.48
C ALA A 246 -9.78 9.96 12.66
N ALA A 247 -8.96 10.56 11.78
CA ALA A 247 -8.67 11.99 11.83
C ALA A 247 -9.93 12.85 11.56
N LEU A 248 -10.76 12.49 10.58
CA LEU A 248 -11.99 13.21 10.24
C LEU A 248 -13.06 13.10 11.33
N VAL A 249 -13.22 11.94 11.96
CA VAL A 249 -14.16 11.76 13.09
C VAL A 249 -13.77 12.68 14.25
N MET A 250 -12.48 12.71 14.61
CA MET A 250 -11.97 13.61 15.64
C MET A 250 -12.09 15.08 15.24
N ALA A 251 -11.70 15.42 14.01
CA ALA A 251 -11.77 16.78 13.48
C ALA A 251 -13.20 17.33 13.47
N SER A 252 -14.17 16.56 12.98
CA SER A 252 -15.57 16.97 12.95
C SER A 252 -16.18 17.13 14.34
N ALA A 253 -15.76 16.33 15.32
CA ALA A 253 -16.21 16.51 16.70
C ALA A 253 -15.69 17.82 17.30
N LEU A 254 -14.40 18.13 17.08
CA LEU A 254 -13.78 19.38 17.54
C LEU A 254 -14.38 20.61 16.83
N ASP A 255 -14.56 20.52 15.51
CA ASP A 255 -15.15 21.57 14.68
C ASP A 255 -16.58 21.90 15.13
N LYS A 256 -17.40 20.88 15.41
CA LYS A 256 -18.77 21.06 15.96
C LYS A 256 -18.75 21.73 17.34
N ALA A 257 -17.81 21.37 18.21
CA ALA A 257 -17.69 21.98 19.54
C ALA A 257 -17.22 23.44 19.49
N ALA A 258 -16.31 23.77 18.57
CA ALA A 258 -15.75 25.10 18.41
C ALA A 258 -16.59 26.04 17.50
N GLY A 259 -17.59 25.50 16.79
CA GLY A 259 -18.38 26.25 15.79
C GLY A 259 -17.59 26.58 14.52
N GLY A 260 -16.53 25.83 14.23
CA GLY A 260 -15.62 26.02 13.10
C GLY A 260 -15.63 24.84 12.14
N THR A 261 -14.76 24.88 11.12
CA THR A 261 -14.56 23.77 10.16
C THR A 261 -13.08 23.57 9.79
N GLY A 262 -12.18 24.17 10.59
CA GLY A 262 -10.76 24.27 10.27
C GLY A 262 -10.02 22.94 10.37
N ASN A 263 -10.40 22.08 11.32
CA ASN A 263 -9.71 20.81 11.53
C ASN A 263 -10.02 19.82 10.40
N ALA A 264 -11.29 19.69 10.00
CA ALA A 264 -11.67 18.80 8.89
C ALA A 264 -11.06 19.26 7.56
N ALA A 265 -11.02 20.59 7.33
CA ALA A 265 -10.35 21.20 6.20
C ALA A 265 -8.86 20.83 6.13
N MET A 266 -8.18 20.85 7.29
CA MET A 266 -6.77 20.47 7.41
C MET A 266 -6.53 19.01 7.03
N VAL A 267 -7.38 18.07 7.48
CA VAL A 267 -7.25 16.65 7.13
C VAL A 267 -7.35 16.44 5.62
N PHE A 268 -8.37 17.00 4.97
CA PHE A 268 -8.52 16.91 3.51
C PHE A 268 -7.36 17.56 2.76
N CYS A 269 -6.91 18.73 3.22
CA CYS A 269 -5.76 19.41 2.63
C CYS A 269 -4.52 18.52 2.66
N TYR A 270 -4.21 17.90 3.79
CA TYR A 270 -3.02 17.08 3.95
C TYR A 270 -3.11 15.78 3.15
N ALA A 271 -4.28 15.13 3.14
CA ALA A 271 -4.51 13.94 2.32
C ALA A 271 -4.35 14.24 0.82
N ALA A 272 -4.89 15.37 0.34
CA ALA A 272 -4.73 15.81 -1.04
C ALA A 272 -3.27 16.15 -1.38
N ILE A 273 -2.56 16.85 -0.49
CA ILE A 273 -1.13 17.14 -0.64
C ILE A 273 -0.30 15.86 -0.66
N GLY A 274 -0.64 14.86 0.16
CA GLY A 274 0.02 13.56 0.20
C GLY A 274 -0.04 12.81 -1.13
N LEU A 275 -1.24 12.73 -1.71
CA LEU A 275 -1.43 12.16 -3.05
C LEU A 275 -0.71 12.97 -4.13
N PHE A 276 -0.76 14.30 -4.05
CA PHE A 276 -0.05 15.17 -4.99
C PHE A 276 1.47 15.04 -4.90
N ALA A 277 2.03 15.01 -3.69
CA ALA A 277 3.44 14.77 -3.44
C ALA A 277 3.87 13.41 -3.99
N SER A 278 3.05 12.36 -3.79
CA SER A 278 3.29 11.02 -4.33
C SER A 278 3.34 11.01 -5.87
N MET A 279 2.45 11.76 -6.54
CA MET A 279 2.50 11.93 -8.00
C MET A 279 3.81 12.56 -8.46
N ILE A 280 4.26 13.63 -7.79
CA ILE A 280 5.54 14.27 -8.11
C ILE A 280 6.69 13.30 -7.87
N GLY A 281 6.70 12.61 -6.72
CA GLY A 281 7.70 11.62 -6.35
C GLY A 281 7.89 10.55 -7.42
N VAL A 282 6.80 9.90 -7.84
CA VAL A 282 6.81 8.92 -8.94
C VAL A 282 7.49 9.44 -10.22
N LEU A 283 7.32 10.72 -10.56
CA LEU A 283 7.97 11.32 -11.74
C LEU A 283 9.47 11.54 -11.56
N THR A 284 9.97 11.62 -10.32
CA THR A 284 11.39 11.78 -10.01
C THR A 284 12.17 10.47 -10.03
N ALA A 285 11.49 9.31 -10.07
CA ALA A 285 12.10 7.99 -10.09
C ALA A 285 13.06 7.82 -11.28
N LYS A 286 14.30 7.43 -10.98
CA LYS A 286 15.37 7.24 -11.96
C LYS A 286 16.26 6.07 -11.57
N MET A 287 16.61 5.24 -12.55
CA MET A 287 17.59 4.17 -12.42
C MET A 287 18.82 4.44 -13.30
N LYS A 288 20.01 4.24 -12.72
CA LYS A 288 21.30 4.29 -13.43
C LYS A 288 21.67 2.88 -13.91
N GLU A 289 22.49 2.75 -14.94
CA GLU A 289 22.85 1.45 -15.53
C GLU A 289 23.58 0.52 -14.55
N ASN A 290 24.38 1.08 -13.63
CA ASN A 290 25.01 0.35 -12.52
C ASN A 290 24.46 0.84 -11.17
N GLY A 291 23.19 1.24 -11.15
CA GLY A 291 22.53 1.73 -9.95
C GLY A 291 22.13 0.59 -9.01
N ASP A 292 21.88 0.94 -7.76
CA ASP A 292 21.28 0.04 -6.78
C ASP A 292 19.76 0.24 -6.76
N PRO A 293 18.94 -0.78 -7.09
CA PRO A 293 17.48 -0.63 -7.12
C PRO A 293 16.90 -0.25 -5.76
N THR A 294 17.40 -0.83 -4.65
CA THR A 294 16.96 -0.51 -3.29
C THR A 294 17.18 0.97 -2.99
N ARG A 295 18.36 1.50 -3.35
CA ARG A 295 18.68 2.92 -3.19
C ARG A 295 17.79 3.81 -4.07
N ALA A 296 17.45 3.37 -5.29
CA ALA A 296 16.57 4.12 -6.17
C ALA A 296 15.14 4.24 -5.59
N LEU A 297 14.60 3.14 -5.06
CA LEU A 297 13.27 3.10 -4.42
C LEU A 297 13.24 3.92 -3.14
N ASN A 298 14.25 3.77 -2.27
CA ASN A 298 14.38 4.53 -1.02
C ASN A 298 14.57 6.02 -1.26
N SER A 299 15.43 6.40 -2.21
CA SER A 299 15.63 7.81 -2.57
C SER A 299 14.32 8.47 -3.02
N ASN A 300 13.46 7.71 -3.70
CA ASN A 300 12.19 8.24 -4.16
C ASN A 300 11.20 8.46 -3.00
N THR A 301 11.18 7.54 -2.03
CA THR A 301 10.43 7.73 -0.77
C THR A 301 10.88 9.00 -0.05
N TYR A 302 12.19 9.22 0.12
CA TYR A 302 12.71 10.41 0.82
C TYR A 302 12.38 11.71 0.11
N VAL A 303 12.51 11.76 -1.22
CA VAL A 303 12.13 12.93 -2.01
C VAL A 303 10.65 13.25 -1.81
N THR A 304 9.79 12.22 -1.84
CA THR A 304 8.35 12.39 -1.61
C THR A 304 8.05 12.89 -0.20
N THR A 305 8.72 12.35 0.82
CA THR A 305 8.61 12.81 2.21
C THR A 305 8.95 14.30 2.35
N VAL A 306 10.06 14.75 1.75
CA VAL A 306 10.50 16.15 1.81
C VAL A 306 9.49 17.06 1.11
N ILE A 307 8.99 16.65 -0.07
CA ILE A 307 7.96 17.38 -0.80
C ILE A 307 6.68 17.51 0.03
N PHE A 308 6.21 16.42 0.63
CA PHE A 308 5.03 16.43 1.48
C PHE A 308 5.19 17.35 2.70
N GLY A 309 6.31 17.24 3.44
CA GLY A 309 6.58 18.10 4.59
C GLY A 309 6.65 19.58 4.23
N ALA A 310 7.28 19.93 3.11
CA ALA A 310 7.36 21.30 2.63
C ALA A 310 5.99 21.86 2.20
N LEU A 311 5.23 21.09 1.41
CA LEU A 311 3.92 21.51 0.92
C LEU A 311 2.90 21.65 2.05
N THR A 312 2.91 20.75 3.04
CA THR A 312 2.02 20.87 4.21
C THR A 312 2.40 22.03 5.12
N ALA A 313 3.69 22.36 5.29
CA ALA A 313 4.12 23.55 6.03
C ALA A 313 3.63 24.84 5.34
N VAL A 314 3.80 24.92 4.00
CA VAL A 314 3.30 26.05 3.21
C VAL A 314 1.78 26.15 3.29
N ALA A 315 1.06 25.03 3.20
CA ALA A 315 -0.39 25.01 3.34
C ALA A 315 -0.84 25.46 4.74
N THR A 316 -0.12 25.06 5.78
CA THR A 316 -0.39 25.47 7.18
C THR A 316 -0.27 26.98 7.33
N TRP A 317 0.80 27.56 6.79
CA TRP A 317 0.97 29.01 6.76
C TRP A 317 -0.09 29.73 5.90
N ALA A 318 -0.37 29.22 4.70
CA ALA A 318 -1.25 29.89 3.73
C ALA A 318 -2.72 29.87 4.13
N PHE A 319 -3.18 28.80 4.80
CA PHE A 319 -4.57 28.61 5.21
C PHE A 319 -4.82 28.86 6.70
N ASP A 320 -3.79 29.31 7.43
CA ASP A 320 -3.86 29.61 8.87
C ASP A 320 -4.29 28.38 9.70
N PHE A 321 -3.74 27.20 9.35
CA PHE A 321 -3.95 25.98 10.12
C PHE A 321 -3.07 25.96 11.37
N GLU A 322 -3.49 25.17 12.36
CA GLU A 322 -2.80 25.07 13.64
C GLU A 322 -1.44 24.36 13.53
N TRP A 323 -0.36 25.09 13.83
CA TRP A 323 1.01 24.59 13.73
C TRP A 323 1.31 23.42 14.66
N ARG A 324 0.64 23.32 15.82
CA ARG A 324 0.76 22.16 16.70
C ARG A 324 0.25 20.89 16.05
N VAL A 325 -0.85 20.98 15.28
CA VAL A 325 -1.41 19.86 14.55
C VAL A 325 -0.52 19.50 13.35
N TRP A 326 0.08 20.49 12.67
CA TRP A 326 1.11 20.23 11.65
C TRP A 326 2.31 19.50 12.25
N ALA A 327 2.80 19.94 13.41
CA ALA A 327 3.93 19.32 14.09
C ALA A 327 3.62 17.86 14.47
N ALA A 328 2.41 17.55 14.94
CA ALA A 328 1.98 16.17 15.19
C ALA A 328 2.03 15.31 13.90
N SER A 329 1.55 15.84 12.78
CA SER A 329 1.64 15.15 11.48
C SER A 329 3.08 14.96 11.00
N ALA A 330 3.93 15.99 11.16
CA ALA A 330 5.35 15.92 10.82
C ALA A 330 6.11 14.90 11.68
N ILE A 331 5.77 14.75 12.96
CA ILE A 331 6.34 13.71 13.83
C ILE A 331 5.98 12.32 13.31
N GLY A 332 4.72 12.09 12.96
CA GLY A 332 4.28 10.82 12.37
C GLY A 332 5.01 10.49 11.07
N LEU A 333 5.21 11.48 10.20
CA LEU A 333 5.99 11.36 8.97
C LEU A 333 7.45 10.97 9.25
N VAL A 334 8.13 11.66 10.17
CA VAL A 334 9.52 11.38 10.54
C VAL A 334 9.66 10.00 11.15
N VAL A 335 8.75 9.61 12.04
CA VAL A 335 8.74 8.26 12.63
C VAL A 335 8.50 7.20 11.56
N GLY A 336 7.61 7.44 10.60
CA GLY A 336 7.43 6.55 9.45
C GLY A 336 8.73 6.32 8.67
N VAL A 337 9.49 7.39 8.40
CA VAL A 337 10.82 7.28 7.77
C VAL A 337 11.79 6.46 8.63
N VAL A 338 11.80 6.67 9.94
CA VAL A 338 12.66 5.89 10.86
C VAL A 338 12.29 4.41 10.85
N ILE A 339 10.99 4.09 10.85
CA ILE A 339 10.50 2.71 10.72
C ILE A 339 10.95 2.12 9.39
N GLY A 340 10.81 2.86 8.29
CA GLY A 340 11.28 2.40 6.98
C GLY A 340 12.78 2.15 6.94
N LEU A 341 13.59 3.04 7.51
CA LEU A 341 15.04 2.86 7.63
C LEU A 341 15.42 1.65 8.49
N ALA A 342 14.67 1.42 9.58
CA ALA A 342 14.87 0.25 10.41
C ALA A 342 14.53 -1.04 9.65
N SER A 343 13.37 -1.09 8.97
CA SER A 343 13.01 -2.22 8.11
C SER A 343 14.09 -2.51 7.07
N ASP A 344 14.54 -1.49 6.32
CA ASP A 344 15.65 -1.60 5.35
C ASP A 344 16.90 -2.19 5.99
N TYR A 345 17.31 -1.72 7.17
CA TYR A 345 18.49 -2.24 7.86
C TYR A 345 18.41 -3.74 8.21
N PHE A 346 17.22 -4.23 8.54
CA PHE A 346 17.00 -5.62 8.93
C PHE A 346 16.64 -6.55 7.77
N THR A 347 16.33 -6.03 6.57
CA THR A 347 15.89 -6.84 5.42
C THR A 347 16.71 -6.68 4.14
N ASP A 348 17.52 -5.62 4.00
CA ASP A 348 18.42 -5.43 2.85
C ASP A 348 19.59 -6.42 2.93
N ASP A 349 19.80 -7.17 1.84
CA ASP A 349 20.81 -8.22 1.69
C ASP A 349 22.25 -7.71 1.77
N LYS A 350 22.46 -6.39 1.71
CA LYS A 350 23.77 -5.73 1.89
C LYS A 350 24.07 -5.37 3.34
N LYS A 351 23.14 -5.57 4.26
CA LYS A 351 23.26 -5.11 5.66
C LYS A 351 23.74 -6.22 6.59
N PRO A 352 24.39 -5.85 7.72
CA PRO A 352 24.95 -6.82 8.66
C PRO A 352 23.96 -7.88 9.18
N PRO A 353 22.68 -7.57 9.50
CA PRO A 353 21.75 -8.58 10.00
C PRO A 353 21.50 -9.71 9.00
N VAL A 354 21.23 -9.38 7.73
CA VAL A 354 20.96 -10.38 6.69
C VAL A 354 22.21 -11.20 6.37
N HIS A 355 23.39 -10.55 6.28
CA HIS A 355 24.67 -11.27 6.14
C HIS A 355 24.94 -12.25 7.30
N ALA A 356 24.56 -11.88 8.53
CA ALA A 356 24.73 -12.76 9.69
C ALA A 356 23.80 -13.98 9.62
N VAL A 357 22.57 -13.82 9.12
CA VAL A 357 21.65 -14.93 8.85
C VAL A 357 22.20 -15.82 7.73
N ALA A 358 22.67 -15.24 6.64
CA ALA A 358 23.26 -15.98 5.52
C ALA A 358 24.48 -16.81 5.97
N LYS A 359 25.35 -16.23 6.82
CA LYS A 359 26.47 -16.96 7.42
C LYS A 359 26.02 -18.10 8.34
N ALA A 360 24.92 -17.93 9.08
CA ALA A 360 24.37 -18.98 9.93
C ALA A 360 23.90 -20.21 9.14
N CYS A 361 23.58 -20.05 7.84
CA CYS A 361 23.23 -21.17 6.95
C CYS A 361 24.37 -22.19 6.79
N GLU A 362 25.64 -21.79 6.95
CA GLU A 362 26.79 -22.71 6.92
C GLU A 362 26.73 -23.76 8.04
N SER A 363 26.01 -23.45 9.14
CA SER A 363 25.81 -24.36 10.28
C SER A 363 24.55 -25.21 10.18
N GLY A 364 23.74 -25.01 9.14
CA GLY A 364 22.52 -25.78 8.83
C GLY A 364 21.21 -25.07 9.19
N PRO A 365 20.06 -25.62 8.75
CA PRO A 365 18.76 -24.92 8.76
C PRO A 365 18.27 -24.50 10.15
N ALA A 366 18.58 -25.25 11.20
CA ALA A 366 18.19 -24.91 12.56
C ALA A 366 18.80 -23.56 13.00
N PHE A 367 20.07 -23.32 12.67
CA PHE A 367 20.76 -22.07 12.98
C PHE A 367 20.28 -20.91 12.10
N THR A 368 19.95 -21.18 10.83
CA THR A 368 19.29 -20.21 9.95
C THR A 368 17.99 -19.70 10.56
N ILE A 369 17.10 -20.61 10.97
CA ILE A 369 15.81 -20.28 11.55
C ILE A 369 15.97 -19.51 12.88
N LEU A 370 16.86 -19.99 13.77
CA LEU A 370 17.10 -19.32 15.06
C LEU A 370 17.66 -17.90 14.86
N SER A 371 18.61 -17.72 13.95
CA SER A 371 19.19 -16.41 13.63
C SER A 371 18.13 -15.47 13.04
N GLY A 372 17.35 -15.95 12.07
CA GLY A 372 16.26 -15.18 11.47
C GLY A 372 15.19 -14.75 12.48
N ILE A 373 14.74 -15.65 13.35
CA ILE A 373 13.79 -15.33 14.43
C ILE A 373 14.39 -14.29 15.38
N SER A 374 15.67 -14.45 15.76
CA SER A 374 16.33 -13.52 16.68
C SER A 374 16.41 -12.10 16.11
N TYR A 375 16.88 -11.93 14.87
CA TYR A 375 16.91 -10.62 14.23
C TYR A 375 15.51 -10.07 13.95
N GLY A 376 14.53 -10.93 13.64
CA GLY A 376 13.13 -10.55 13.50
C GLY A 376 12.52 -10.01 14.79
N LEU A 377 12.86 -10.57 15.96
CA LEU A 377 12.44 -10.00 17.25
C LEU A 377 13.13 -8.66 17.51
N MET A 378 14.42 -8.55 17.21
CA MET A 378 15.16 -7.29 17.37
C MET A 378 14.63 -6.17 16.45
N SER A 379 14.18 -6.49 15.25
CA SER A 379 13.71 -5.49 14.27
C SER A 379 12.41 -4.81 14.69
N THR A 380 11.65 -5.38 15.63
CA THR A 380 10.43 -4.76 16.18
C THR A 380 10.71 -3.57 17.08
N LEU A 381 11.89 -3.51 17.72
CA LEU A 381 12.19 -2.53 18.77
C LEU A 381 12.17 -1.08 18.25
N PRO A 382 12.83 -0.73 17.12
CA PRO A 382 12.75 0.62 16.56
C PRO A 382 11.31 1.06 16.27
N SER A 383 10.49 0.16 15.72
CA SER A 383 9.10 0.45 15.39
C SER A 383 8.25 0.68 16.64
N MET A 384 8.36 -0.19 17.66
CA MET A 384 7.62 -0.03 18.91
C MET A 384 7.98 1.28 19.63
N ILE A 385 9.27 1.60 19.72
CA ILE A 385 9.73 2.87 20.32
C ILE A 385 9.24 4.05 19.49
N GLY A 386 9.39 3.98 18.16
CA GLY A 386 8.95 5.02 17.24
C GLY A 386 7.47 5.36 17.39
N ILE A 387 6.60 4.34 17.39
CA ILE A 387 5.15 4.51 17.56
C ILE A 387 4.83 5.12 18.92
N GLY A 388 5.43 4.60 20.01
CA GLY A 388 5.21 5.12 21.36
C GLY A 388 5.64 6.58 21.51
N VAL A 389 6.80 6.95 20.97
CA VAL A 389 7.31 8.33 20.96
C VAL A 389 6.42 9.22 20.10
N SER A 390 6.01 8.75 18.92
CA SER A 390 5.11 9.49 18.01
C SER A 390 3.79 9.84 18.71
N ALA A 391 3.13 8.84 19.29
CA ALA A 391 1.86 9.01 19.98
C ALA A 391 1.97 9.95 21.18
N LEU A 392 2.98 9.77 22.03
CA LEU A 392 3.20 10.63 23.20
C LEU A 392 3.51 12.08 22.81
N ALA A 393 4.39 12.28 21.82
CA ALA A 393 4.77 13.61 21.36
C ALA A 393 3.58 14.32 20.69
N ALA A 394 2.86 13.64 19.80
CA ALA A 394 1.65 14.17 19.16
C ALA A 394 0.57 14.52 20.18
N TYR A 395 0.36 13.67 21.19
CA TYR A 395 -0.55 13.93 22.30
C TYR A 395 -0.15 15.21 23.04
N LYS A 396 1.12 15.31 23.49
CA LYS A 396 1.58 16.42 24.33
C LYS A 396 1.66 17.76 23.61
N ILE A 397 1.91 17.76 22.29
CA ILE A 397 1.95 18.98 21.50
C ILE A 397 0.55 19.58 21.31
N CYS A 398 -0.46 18.71 21.14
CA CYS A 398 -1.85 19.12 20.90
C CYS A 398 -2.69 19.24 22.18
N GLU A 399 -2.30 18.62 23.30
CA GLU A 399 -3.00 18.72 24.60
C GLU A 399 -3.33 20.17 25.02
N PRO A 400 -2.43 21.18 24.85
CA PRO A 400 -2.72 22.55 25.24
C PRO A 400 -3.78 23.28 24.39
N LEU A 401 -4.23 22.70 23.27
CA LEU A 401 -5.26 23.30 22.41
C LEU A 401 -6.69 23.12 22.97
N GLY A 402 -6.88 22.18 23.90
CA GLY A 402 -8.16 21.92 24.53
C GLY A 402 -8.53 20.44 24.54
N GLU A 403 -9.73 20.16 25.05
CA GLU A 403 -10.25 18.80 25.16
C GLU A 403 -10.41 18.15 23.77
N GLY A 404 -9.98 16.89 23.63
CA GLY A 404 -10.06 16.13 22.37
C GLY A 404 -8.91 16.38 21.38
N TYR A 405 -8.20 17.52 21.47
CA TYR A 405 -7.08 17.83 20.55
C TYR A 405 -5.90 16.88 20.70
N ALA A 406 -5.67 16.34 21.90
CA ALA A 406 -4.58 15.37 22.11
C ALA A 406 -4.77 14.10 21.27
N MET A 407 -6.01 13.59 21.20
CA MET A 407 -6.36 12.43 20.37
C MET A 407 -6.35 12.79 18.88
N PHE A 408 -6.82 13.99 18.51
CA PHE A 408 -6.72 14.47 17.14
C PHE A 408 -5.26 14.59 16.68
N GLY A 409 -4.35 15.02 17.56
CA GLY A 409 -2.91 15.01 17.32
C GLY A 409 -2.38 13.62 16.98
N ILE A 410 -2.76 12.59 17.75
CA ILE A 410 -2.39 11.19 17.45
C ILE A 410 -2.94 10.75 16.09
N SER A 411 -4.21 11.04 15.78
CA SER A 411 -4.79 10.71 14.47
C SER A 411 -4.06 11.44 13.32
N MET A 412 -3.65 12.69 13.52
CA MET A 412 -2.89 13.45 12.53
C MET A 412 -1.45 12.95 12.36
N ALA A 413 -0.85 12.38 13.41
CA ALA A 413 0.42 11.67 13.28
C ALA A 413 0.26 10.41 12.42
N ALA A 414 -0.83 9.64 12.57
CA ALA A 414 -1.12 8.50 11.69
C ALA A 414 -1.33 8.93 10.23
N VAL A 415 -2.08 10.01 9.98
CA VAL A 415 -2.22 10.62 8.64
C VAL A 415 -0.86 11.08 8.10
N GLY A 416 0.00 11.65 8.95
CA GLY A 416 1.36 12.04 8.59
C GLY A 416 2.23 10.85 8.19
N MET A 417 2.12 9.73 8.88
CA MET A 417 2.87 8.50 8.59
C MET A 417 2.48 7.88 7.25
N LEU A 418 1.18 7.85 6.93
CA LEU A 418 0.66 7.36 5.63
C LEU A 418 0.52 8.45 4.57
N SER A 419 1.01 9.66 4.81
CA SER A 419 0.84 10.77 3.89
C SER A 419 1.39 10.53 2.49
N ILE A 420 2.47 9.74 2.38
CA ILE A 420 3.11 9.37 1.12
C ILE A 420 2.75 7.94 0.68
N VAL A 421 1.61 7.41 1.16
CA VAL A 421 1.18 6.03 0.88
C VAL A 421 1.05 5.74 -0.61
N GLY A 422 0.80 6.75 -1.45
CA GLY A 422 0.81 6.57 -2.91
C GLY A 422 2.16 6.13 -3.44
N MET A 423 3.24 6.74 -2.94
CA MET A 423 4.61 6.34 -3.24
C MET A 423 4.94 4.98 -2.62
N ILE A 424 4.54 4.76 -1.36
CA ILE A 424 4.82 3.50 -0.65
C ILE A 424 4.15 2.31 -1.37
N ILE A 425 2.87 2.39 -1.73
CA ILE A 425 2.19 1.35 -2.53
C ILE A 425 2.89 1.15 -3.88
N SER A 426 3.35 2.23 -4.52
CA SER A 426 4.04 2.13 -5.81
C SER A 426 5.32 1.29 -5.71
N ASN A 427 6.05 1.49 -4.62
CA ASN A 427 7.26 0.77 -4.27
C ASN A 427 6.95 -0.68 -3.85
N ASP A 428 5.87 -0.91 -3.11
CA ASP A 428 5.48 -2.24 -2.66
C ASP A 428 5.03 -3.13 -3.82
N ALA A 429 4.13 -2.60 -4.65
CA ALA A 429 3.62 -3.27 -5.84
C ALA A 429 4.71 -3.53 -6.89
N TYR A 430 5.83 -2.80 -6.85
CA TYR A 430 6.99 -3.09 -7.69
C TYR A 430 7.56 -4.48 -7.39
N GLY A 431 7.62 -4.92 -6.12
CA GLY A 431 8.20 -6.19 -5.71
C GLY A 431 7.57 -7.40 -6.43
N PRO A 432 6.26 -7.66 -6.25
CA PRO A 432 5.58 -8.78 -6.92
C PRO A 432 5.64 -8.73 -8.45
N ILE A 433 5.76 -7.52 -9.03
CA ILE A 433 5.88 -7.36 -10.48
C ILE A 433 7.23 -7.87 -10.98
N VAL A 434 8.32 -7.57 -10.26
CA VAL A 434 9.66 -8.01 -10.65
C VAL A 434 9.94 -9.46 -10.25
N ASP A 435 9.29 -9.93 -9.19
CA ASP A 435 9.22 -11.34 -8.78
C ASP A 435 8.64 -12.22 -9.91
N ASN A 436 7.42 -11.90 -10.37
CA ASN A 436 6.85 -12.54 -11.55
C ASN A 436 7.69 -12.33 -12.83
N ALA A 437 8.40 -11.20 -12.95
CA ALA A 437 9.25 -10.97 -14.10
C ALA A 437 10.46 -11.94 -14.12
N ARG A 438 10.99 -12.24 -12.93
CA ARG A 438 12.05 -13.23 -12.71
C ARG A 438 11.56 -14.63 -13.08
N GLY A 439 10.39 -15.05 -12.60
CA GLY A 439 9.79 -16.32 -13.01
C GLY A 439 9.51 -16.43 -14.51
N LEU A 440 9.06 -15.34 -15.15
CA LEU A 440 8.88 -15.29 -16.61
C LEU A 440 10.20 -15.35 -17.39
N VAL A 441 11.29 -14.84 -16.85
CA VAL A 441 12.64 -14.92 -17.44
C VAL A 441 13.13 -16.37 -17.44
N GLU A 442 12.97 -17.08 -16.32
CA GLU A 442 13.33 -18.50 -16.18
C GLU A 442 12.47 -19.37 -17.10
N MET A 443 11.13 -19.29 -16.98
CA MET A 443 10.20 -20.08 -17.80
C MET A 443 10.27 -19.74 -19.30
N GLY A 444 10.77 -18.55 -19.63
CA GLY A 444 10.91 -18.03 -20.98
C GLY A 444 12.30 -18.26 -21.61
N ASP A 445 13.25 -18.81 -20.85
CA ASP A 445 14.66 -19.01 -21.24
C ASP A 445 15.27 -17.75 -21.88
N LEU A 446 15.15 -16.61 -21.17
CA LEU A 446 15.64 -15.31 -21.66
C LEU A 446 17.15 -15.08 -21.44
N GLY A 447 17.83 -16.05 -20.81
CA GLY A 447 19.26 -16.07 -20.57
C GLY A 447 19.71 -15.49 -19.23
N ASP A 448 20.86 -15.96 -18.75
CA ASP A 448 21.41 -15.71 -17.40
C ASP A 448 21.52 -14.23 -17.05
N LYS A 449 21.91 -13.38 -18.01
CA LYS A 449 22.03 -11.94 -17.77
C LYS A 449 20.69 -11.29 -17.42
N ALA A 450 19.59 -11.74 -18.05
CA ALA A 450 18.27 -11.24 -17.72
C ALA A 450 17.85 -11.73 -16.33
N LEU A 451 18.21 -12.97 -15.98
CA LEU A 451 17.93 -13.58 -14.67
C LEU A 451 18.64 -12.84 -13.55
N GLU A 452 19.96 -12.59 -13.67
CA GLU A 452 20.74 -11.80 -12.71
C GLU A 452 20.15 -10.40 -12.48
N ILE A 453 19.67 -9.77 -13.55
CA ILE A 453 19.01 -8.46 -13.47
C ILE A 453 17.73 -8.59 -12.66
N THR A 454 16.86 -9.55 -12.98
CA THR A 454 15.58 -9.70 -12.27
C THR A 454 15.75 -10.16 -10.83
N ASP A 455 16.72 -11.00 -10.52
CA ASP A 455 17.07 -11.38 -9.14
C ASP A 455 17.50 -10.15 -8.32
N SER A 456 18.33 -9.27 -8.91
CA SER A 456 18.71 -8.02 -8.25
C SER A 456 17.53 -7.06 -8.05
N LEU A 457 16.57 -7.05 -8.98
CA LEU A 457 15.36 -6.23 -8.86
C LEU A 457 14.42 -6.79 -7.79
N ASP A 458 14.28 -8.11 -7.71
CA ASP A 458 13.43 -8.81 -6.74
C ASP A 458 13.96 -8.70 -5.31
N SER A 459 15.28 -8.88 -5.09
CA SER A 459 15.89 -8.66 -3.78
C SER A 459 15.58 -7.25 -3.23
N ALA A 460 15.64 -6.24 -4.08
CA ALA A 460 15.24 -4.88 -3.72
C ALA A 460 13.72 -4.76 -3.45
N GLY A 461 12.90 -5.49 -4.23
CA GLY A 461 11.46 -5.63 -4.00
C GLY A 461 11.14 -6.19 -2.62
N ASN A 462 11.85 -7.23 -2.18
CA ASN A 462 11.68 -7.87 -0.88
C ASN A 462 11.99 -6.91 0.29
N THR A 463 13.06 -6.11 0.16
CA THR A 463 13.39 -5.06 1.14
C THR A 463 12.25 -4.05 1.24
N VAL A 464 11.77 -3.57 0.09
CA VAL A 464 10.73 -2.55 0.02
C VAL A 464 9.36 -3.06 0.49
N LYS A 465 9.01 -4.33 0.22
CA LYS A 465 7.83 -4.99 0.81
C LYS A 465 7.84 -4.90 2.34
N ALA A 466 9.00 -5.12 2.96
CA ALA A 466 9.16 -5.02 4.41
C ALA A 466 9.07 -3.57 4.92
N VAL A 467 9.64 -2.62 4.20
CA VAL A 467 9.50 -1.18 4.48
C VAL A 467 8.03 -0.78 4.49
N THR A 468 7.27 -1.14 3.46
CA THR A 468 5.83 -0.81 3.37
C THR A 468 5.02 -1.43 4.49
N LYS A 469 5.26 -2.71 4.83
CA LYS A 469 4.63 -3.35 5.98
C LYS A 469 4.92 -2.60 7.28
N GLY A 470 6.14 -2.08 7.45
CA GLY A 470 6.51 -1.22 8.58
C GLY A 470 5.65 0.05 8.65
N PHE A 471 5.45 0.75 7.54
CA PHE A 471 4.56 1.92 7.48
C PHE A 471 3.10 1.57 7.77
N ALA A 472 2.59 0.48 7.21
CA ALA A 472 1.22 0.04 7.46
C ALA A 472 0.99 -0.31 8.95
N ILE A 473 1.90 -1.06 9.56
CA ILE A 473 1.84 -1.42 10.99
C ILE A 473 2.03 -0.20 11.90
N GLY A 474 2.89 0.75 11.52
CA GLY A 474 3.13 1.93 12.34
C GLY A 474 1.94 2.90 12.40
N ALA A 475 1.12 2.92 11.35
CA ALA A 475 -0.03 3.81 11.25
C ALA A 475 -1.35 3.19 11.72
N ALA A 476 -1.47 1.86 11.67
CA ALA A 476 -2.55 1.09 12.29
C ALA A 476 -2.41 1.09 13.82
#